data_AF-A0AAD8VW20-F1
#
_entry.id   AF-A0AAD8VW20-F1
#
_cell.length_a   1.000
_cell.length_b   1.000
_cell.length_c   1.000
_cell.angle_alpha   90.00
_cell.angle_beta   90.00
_cell.angle_gamma   90.00
#
_symmetry.space_group_name_H-M   'P 1'
#
loop_
_entity.id
_entity.type
_entity.pdbx_description
1 polymer ?
#
loop_
_entity_poly.entity_id
_entity_poly.type
_entity_poly.pdbx_seq_one_letter_code
_entity_poly.pdbx_strand_id
1 'polypeptide(L)'
;MLSGVCPQAHLEAHGIQVLVDQPMVGQGVADNPMNSVFIPSPVPVGLSLVQVFGITKSGSFIEGVSGSEFGIPVSDGARRLANFGLFSPQTRAVEAMRRLDRRAFRGGFILEKILGPVSYGHIELRSTDPRANPAVTFNYFQEAEDMER
;
A
#
# COMPACT_ATOMS: atom_id res chain seq x y z
N MET A 1 -20.60 6.78 -8.78
CA MET A 1 -20.43 8.23 -8.68
C MET A 1 -20.71 8.95 -10.00
N LEU A 2 -19.81 8.93 -11.00
CA LEU A 2 -19.99 9.66 -12.27
C LEU A 2 -21.28 9.31 -13.04
N SER A 3 -21.82 8.11 -12.86
CA SER A 3 -23.10 7.68 -13.42
C SER A 3 -24.34 8.21 -12.69
N GLY A 4 -24.21 9.17 -11.76
CA GLY A 4 -25.33 9.72 -10.99
C GLY A 4 -25.83 8.86 -9.82
N VAL A 5 -25.02 7.89 -9.37
CA VAL A 5 -25.32 7.00 -8.23
C VAL A 5 -24.24 7.16 -7.16
N CYS A 6 -24.56 7.84 -6.05
CA CYS A 6 -23.65 8.34 -5.00
C CYS A 6 -24.46 9.12 -3.94
N PRO A 7 -23.92 9.55 -2.77
CA PRO A 7 -24.60 10.56 -1.95
C PRO A 7 -25.01 11.79 -2.77
N GLN A 8 -26.26 12.23 -2.64
CA GLN A 8 -26.83 13.36 -3.38
C GLN A 8 -25.95 14.62 -3.27
N ALA A 9 -25.58 15.01 -2.05
CA ALA A 9 -24.77 16.21 -1.81
C ALA A 9 -23.42 16.17 -2.55
N HIS A 10 -22.81 14.99 -2.68
CA HIS A 10 -21.56 14.80 -3.42
C HIS A 10 -21.76 14.99 -4.93
N LEU A 11 -22.84 14.42 -5.50
CA LEU A 11 -23.15 14.59 -6.92
C LEU A 11 -23.44 16.04 -7.29
N GLU A 12 -24.25 16.71 -6.46
CA GLU A 12 -24.60 18.12 -6.64
C GLU A 12 -23.37 19.02 -6.60
N ALA A 13 -22.43 18.76 -5.66
CA ALA A 13 -21.16 19.49 -5.57
C ALA A 13 -20.30 19.39 -6.85
N HIS A 14 -20.46 18.31 -7.62
CA HIS A 14 -19.76 18.09 -8.89
C HIS A 14 -20.62 18.39 -10.13
N GLY A 15 -21.84 18.91 -9.98
CA GLY A 15 -22.75 19.20 -11.09
C GLY A 15 -23.22 17.96 -11.86
N ILE A 16 -23.27 16.80 -11.19
CA ILE A 16 -23.70 15.52 -11.77
C ILE A 16 -25.20 15.34 -11.48
N GLN A 17 -25.98 14.93 -12.48
CA GLN A 17 -27.39 14.60 -12.27
C GLN A 17 -27.52 13.46 -11.27
N VAL A 18 -28.32 13.67 -10.22
CA VAL A 18 -28.66 12.65 -9.23
C VAL A 18 -29.68 11.70 -9.85
N LEU A 19 -29.28 10.47 -10.14
CA LEU A 19 -30.18 9.39 -10.56
C LEU A 19 -30.66 8.60 -9.35
N VAL A 20 -29.74 8.30 -8.42
CA VAL A 20 -30.05 7.59 -7.18
C VAL A 20 -29.17 8.15 -6.06
N ASP A 21 -29.81 8.65 -5.00
CA ASP A 21 -29.13 8.98 -3.76
C ASP A 21 -28.76 7.68 -3.03
N GLN A 22 -27.46 7.38 -2.97
CA GLN A 22 -26.92 6.17 -2.35
C GLN A 22 -25.78 6.51 -1.40
N PRO A 23 -26.07 6.73 -0.10
CA PRO A 23 -25.09 7.22 0.88
C PRO A 23 -23.84 6.36 1.04
N MET A 24 -23.93 5.05 0.79
CA MET A 24 -22.83 4.11 1.00
C MET A 24 -21.87 4.00 -0.19
N VAL A 25 -22.20 4.57 -1.35
CA VAL A 25 -21.31 4.52 -2.51
C VAL A 25 -20.06 5.36 -2.23
N GLY A 26 -18.90 4.72 -2.33
CA GLY A 26 -17.61 5.33 -2.01
C GLY A 26 -17.17 5.14 -0.56
N GLN A 27 -18.02 4.60 0.32
CA GLN A 27 -17.68 4.34 1.72
C GLN A 27 -17.18 2.89 1.90
N GLY A 28 -16.57 2.61 3.06
CA GLY A 28 -16.15 1.24 3.42
C GLY A 28 -14.95 0.76 2.62
N VAL A 29 -14.09 1.67 2.19
CA VAL A 29 -12.91 1.36 1.38
C VAL A 29 -11.80 0.94 2.33
N ALA A 30 -11.33 -0.30 2.20
CA ALA A 30 -10.26 -0.86 2.99
C ALA A 30 -9.04 -1.15 2.13
N ASP A 31 -7.87 -0.89 2.69
CA ASP A 31 -6.60 -1.42 2.22
C ASP A 31 -5.84 -1.97 3.41
N ASN A 32 -5.34 -3.19 3.28
CA ASN A 32 -4.64 -3.87 4.35
C ASN A 32 -3.25 -3.26 4.54
N PRO A 33 -2.93 -2.71 5.72
CA PRO A 33 -1.58 -2.28 6.02
C PRO A 33 -0.54 -3.37 5.74
N MET A 34 0.57 -2.96 5.12
CA MET A 34 1.76 -3.78 4.98
C MET A 34 2.94 -3.09 5.65
N ASN A 35 3.56 -3.79 6.59
CA ASN A 35 4.80 -3.35 7.23
C ASN A 35 5.98 -4.15 6.69
N SER A 36 7.18 -3.59 6.76
CA SER A 36 8.37 -4.27 6.27
C SER A 36 9.62 -3.96 7.09
N VAL A 37 10.51 -4.95 7.17
CA VAL A 37 11.87 -4.76 7.66
C VAL A 37 12.85 -5.36 6.66
N PHE A 38 13.91 -4.61 6.38
CA PHE A 38 15.02 -5.09 5.56
C PHE A 38 16.09 -5.73 6.44
N ILE A 39 16.48 -6.96 6.13
CA ILE A 39 17.52 -7.70 6.84
C ILE A 39 18.76 -7.77 5.93
N PRO A 40 19.83 -7.01 6.22
CA PRO A 40 21.07 -7.08 5.45
C PRO A 40 21.80 -8.41 5.71
N SER A 41 22.58 -8.86 4.72
CA SER A 41 23.41 -10.06 4.84
C SER A 41 24.87 -9.75 4.50
N PRO A 42 25.86 -10.28 5.26
CA PRO A 42 27.28 -10.11 4.95
C PRO A 42 27.67 -10.80 3.63
N VAL A 43 26.96 -11.86 3.25
CA VAL A 43 27.13 -12.61 2.01
C VAL A 43 25.86 -12.51 1.14
N PRO A 44 25.95 -12.48 -0.20
CA PRO A 44 24.76 -12.47 -1.05
C PRO A 44 23.86 -13.66 -0.74
N VAL A 45 22.59 -13.40 -0.42
CA VAL A 45 21.56 -14.45 -0.35
C VAL A 45 21.04 -14.77 -1.75
N GLY A 46 20.56 -16.00 -1.97
CA GLY A 46 19.97 -16.43 -3.24
C GLY A 46 18.64 -15.73 -3.52
N LEU A 47 18.27 -15.61 -4.80
CA LEU A 47 16.98 -15.05 -5.21
C LEU A 47 15.84 -15.97 -4.73
N SER A 48 14.92 -15.40 -3.97
CA SER A 48 13.62 -16.00 -3.66
C SER A 48 12.55 -14.95 -3.89
N LEU A 49 11.47 -15.33 -4.59
CA LEU A 49 10.27 -14.50 -4.71
C LEU A 49 9.49 -14.51 -3.40
N VAL A 50 8.32 -13.86 -3.38
CA VAL A 50 7.45 -13.85 -2.20
C VAL A 50 7.09 -15.28 -1.80
N GLN A 51 7.41 -15.62 -0.56
CA GLN A 51 7.01 -16.86 0.08
C GLN A 51 6.35 -16.55 1.41
N VAL A 52 5.12 -17.05 1.60
CA VAL A 52 4.45 -17.00 2.91
C VAL A 52 5.12 -18.04 3.80
N PHE A 53 5.66 -17.58 4.93
CA PHE A 53 6.33 -18.46 5.89
C PHE A 53 5.66 -18.48 7.26
N GLY A 54 4.67 -17.61 7.49
CA GLY A 54 3.91 -17.58 8.73
C GLY A 54 2.52 -17.01 8.55
N ILE A 55 1.53 -17.63 9.18
CA ILE A 55 0.18 -17.08 9.37
C ILE A 55 -0.12 -17.17 10.86
N THR A 56 -0.27 -16.03 11.52
CA THR A 56 -0.50 -15.97 12.96
C THR A 56 -1.98 -16.17 13.29
N LYS A 57 -2.29 -16.54 14.54
CA LYS A 57 -3.68 -16.59 15.02
C LYS A 57 -4.33 -15.21 15.12
N SER A 58 -3.53 -14.15 15.25
CA SER A 58 -3.98 -12.75 15.24
C SER A 58 -4.29 -12.25 13.82
N GLY A 59 -4.01 -13.04 12.78
CA GLY A 59 -4.34 -12.70 11.40
C GLY A 59 -3.23 -11.99 10.64
N SER A 60 -1.99 -12.04 11.10
CA SER A 60 -0.83 -11.48 10.40
C SER A 60 -0.26 -12.51 9.41
N PHE A 61 -0.06 -12.10 8.17
CA PHE A 61 0.61 -12.87 7.12
C PHE A 61 2.05 -12.41 7.03
N ILE A 62 2.99 -13.32 7.27
CA ILE A 62 4.42 -13.02 7.25
C ILE A 62 5.04 -13.65 6.01
N GLU A 63 5.63 -12.78 5.19
CA GLU A 63 6.16 -13.10 3.87
C GLU A 63 7.64 -12.72 3.77
N GLY A 64 8.39 -13.53 3.04
CA GLY A 64 9.82 -13.35 2.83
C GLY A 64 10.13 -13.20 1.36
N VAL A 65 11.07 -12.32 1.05
CA VAL A 65 11.59 -12.14 -0.30
C VAL A 65 13.06 -11.72 -0.22
N SER A 66 13.91 -12.29 -1.05
CA SER A 66 15.36 -12.16 -0.85
C SER A 66 16.17 -12.25 -2.13
N GLY A 67 17.42 -11.82 -2.03
CA GLY A 67 18.44 -12.10 -3.03
C GLY A 67 18.65 -10.98 -4.04
N SER A 68 19.82 -11.06 -4.68
CA SER A 68 20.35 -9.96 -5.48
C SER A 68 19.51 -9.72 -6.72
N GLU A 69 18.79 -8.59 -6.66
CA GLU A 69 17.95 -8.03 -7.70
C GLU A 69 16.61 -8.74 -7.86
N PHE A 70 15.55 -8.14 -7.31
CA PHE A 70 14.13 -8.36 -7.64
C PHE A 70 13.82 -8.16 -9.16
N GLY A 71 14.71 -8.53 -10.08
CA GLY A 71 14.71 -8.11 -11.49
C GLY A 71 15.04 -6.62 -11.69
N ILE A 72 15.74 -5.98 -10.75
CA ILE A 72 15.95 -4.52 -10.71
C ILE A 72 17.46 -4.18 -10.71
N PRO A 73 18.01 -3.69 -11.84
CA PRO A 73 19.39 -3.20 -11.92
C PRO A 73 19.66 -2.12 -10.86
N VAL A 74 20.70 -2.35 -10.04
CA VAL A 74 21.04 -1.56 -8.83
C VAL A 74 21.43 -0.10 -9.11
N SER A 75 21.50 0.36 -10.36
CA SER A 75 21.69 1.78 -10.63
C SER A 75 20.50 2.64 -10.20
N ASP A 76 19.31 2.04 -10.00
CA ASP A 76 18.06 2.76 -9.67
C ASP A 76 17.16 2.03 -8.64
N GLY A 77 17.71 1.08 -7.88
CA GLY A 77 16.98 0.13 -7.02
C GLY A 77 16.02 0.77 -6.01
N ALA A 78 16.43 1.87 -5.36
CA ALA A 78 15.57 2.59 -4.42
C ALA A 78 14.40 3.33 -5.09
N ARG A 79 14.58 3.89 -6.30
CA ARG A 79 13.49 4.52 -7.07
C ARG A 79 12.46 3.50 -7.52
N ARG A 80 12.90 2.28 -7.86
CA ARG A 80 11.98 1.23 -8.32
C ARG A 80 11.28 0.50 -7.17
N LEU A 81 11.92 0.28 -6.02
CA LEU A 81 11.22 -0.24 -4.83
C LEU A 81 10.09 0.70 -4.36
N ALA A 82 10.30 2.02 -4.45
CA ALA A 82 9.24 3.01 -4.26
C ALA A 82 8.15 2.93 -5.35
N ASN A 83 8.51 2.65 -6.61
CA ASN A 83 7.54 2.49 -7.70
C ASN A 83 6.77 1.15 -7.68
N PHE A 84 7.30 0.11 -7.04
CA PHE A 84 6.63 -1.17 -6.83
C PHE A 84 5.63 -1.14 -5.66
N GLY A 85 5.46 0.02 -5.01
CA GLY A 85 4.58 0.15 -3.83
C GLY A 85 5.12 -0.53 -2.58
N LEU A 86 6.36 -1.04 -2.60
CA LEU A 86 7.01 -1.63 -1.42
C LEU A 86 7.31 -0.59 -0.34
N PHE A 87 7.41 0.67 -0.75
CA PHE A 87 7.52 1.82 0.13
C PHE A 87 6.58 2.91 -0.37
N SER A 88 5.95 3.63 0.55
CA SER A 88 5.26 4.86 0.16
C SER A 88 6.28 5.85 -0.41
N PRO A 89 5.96 6.61 -1.48
CA PRO A 89 6.87 7.63 -2.03
C PRO A 89 7.26 8.72 -1.01
N GLN A 90 6.54 8.78 0.10
CA GLN A 90 6.66 9.77 1.16
C GLN A 90 7.53 9.30 2.33
N THR A 91 8.01 8.06 2.33
CA THR A 91 8.78 7.55 3.48
C THR A 91 10.25 7.98 3.42
N ARG A 92 10.75 8.55 4.53
CA ARG A 92 12.19 8.80 4.79
C ARG A 92 13.05 7.55 4.58
N ALA A 93 12.44 6.36 4.64
CA ALA A 93 13.09 5.08 4.36
C ALA A 93 13.71 5.01 2.96
N VAL A 94 13.02 5.48 1.92
CA VAL A 94 13.56 5.49 0.54
C VAL A 94 14.81 6.37 0.46
N GLU A 95 14.78 7.54 1.08
CA GLU A 95 15.95 8.44 1.10
C GLU A 95 17.10 7.86 1.93
N ALA A 96 16.82 7.25 3.08
CA ALA A 96 17.83 6.59 3.90
C ALA A 96 18.48 5.42 3.14
N MET A 97 17.69 4.60 2.44
CA MET A 97 18.18 3.49 1.63
C MET A 97 19.05 3.96 0.46
N ARG A 98 18.75 5.11 -0.16
CA ARG A 98 19.59 5.70 -1.22
C ARG A 98 21.01 6.04 -0.76
N ARG A 99 21.22 6.25 0.54
CA ARG A 99 22.53 6.59 1.12
C ARG A 99 23.37 5.35 1.46
N LEU A 100 22.80 4.14 1.37
CA LEU A 100 23.49 2.90 1.71
C LEU A 100 24.29 2.35 0.52
N ASP A 101 25.46 1.78 0.82
CA ASP A 101 26.30 1.08 -0.18
C ASP A 101 25.53 -0.11 -0.78
N ARG A 102 25.78 -0.43 -2.06
CA ARG A 102 25.16 -1.57 -2.77
C ARG A 102 25.35 -2.90 -2.01
N ARG A 103 26.44 -3.05 -1.25
CA ARG A 103 26.70 -4.23 -0.40
C ARG A 103 25.67 -4.38 0.72
N ALA A 104 25.01 -3.32 1.15
CA ALA A 104 23.92 -3.39 2.13
C ALA A 104 22.71 -4.17 1.57
N PHE A 105 22.52 -4.18 0.24
CA PHE A 105 21.38 -4.81 -0.44
C PHE A 105 21.61 -6.28 -0.81
N ARG A 106 22.42 -6.99 -0.02
CA ARG A 106 22.72 -8.42 -0.19
C ARG A 106 21.77 -9.36 0.55
N GLY A 107 20.77 -8.79 1.22
CA GLY A 107 19.82 -9.49 2.06
C GLY A 107 18.42 -9.61 1.47
N GLY A 108 17.39 -9.45 2.30
CA GLY A 108 15.99 -9.59 1.90
C GLY A 108 15.04 -8.80 2.80
N PHE A 109 13.77 -8.83 2.45
CA PHE A 109 12.70 -8.26 3.25
C PHE A 109 11.93 -9.35 3.98
N ILE A 110 11.55 -9.03 5.21
CA ILE A 110 10.39 -9.63 5.86
C ILE A 110 9.26 -8.61 5.74
N LEU A 111 8.14 -9.06 5.17
CA LEU A 111 6.92 -8.31 4.97
C LEU A 111 5.87 -8.88 5.90
N GLU A 112 5.03 -8.00 6.45
CA GLU A 112 3.91 -8.36 7.32
C GLU A 112 2.67 -7.65 6.76
N LYS A 113 1.56 -8.38 6.67
CA LYS A 113 0.26 -7.85 6.26
C LYS A 113 -0.83 -8.34 7.21
N ILE A 114 -1.65 -7.43 7.72
CA ILE A 114 -2.77 -7.77 8.61
C ILE A 114 -4.01 -8.23 7.83
N LEU A 115 -4.71 -9.24 8.33
CA LEU A 115 -5.96 -9.77 7.76
C LEU A 115 -7.12 -8.81 7.98
N GLY A 116 -7.51 -8.14 6.90
CA GLY A 116 -8.46 -7.03 6.97
C GLY A 116 -7.92 -5.89 7.84
N PRO A 117 -8.31 -4.66 7.55
CA PRO A 117 -8.32 -3.62 8.56
C PRO A 117 -9.72 -3.52 9.18
N VAL A 118 -9.77 -3.14 10.45
CA VAL A 118 -10.97 -2.57 11.07
C VAL A 118 -11.13 -1.12 10.60
N SER A 119 -10.02 -0.45 10.28
CA SER A 119 -10.02 0.88 9.68
C SER A 119 -10.55 0.86 8.25
N TYR A 120 -11.51 1.73 7.97
CA TYR A 120 -12.02 1.98 6.63
C TYR A 120 -11.93 3.47 6.33
N GLY A 121 -11.81 3.80 5.05
CA GLY A 121 -12.02 5.15 4.59
C GLY A 121 -12.99 5.21 3.42
N HIS A 122 -12.70 6.10 2.49
CA HIS A 122 -13.63 6.50 1.44
C HIS A 122 -12.93 6.85 0.13
N ILE A 123 -13.71 6.79 -0.94
CA ILE A 123 -13.37 7.23 -2.28
C ILE A 123 -14.32 8.37 -2.66
N GLU A 124 -13.77 9.46 -3.17
CA GLU A 124 -14.51 10.64 -3.61
C GLU A 124 -14.04 11.10 -4.99
N LEU A 125 -14.93 11.77 -5.74
CA LEU A 125 -14.54 12.39 -7.00
C LEU A 125 -13.67 13.62 -6.74
N ARG A 126 -12.62 13.78 -7.54
CA ARG A 126 -11.88 15.05 -7.66
C ARG A 126 -12.34 15.89 -8.85
N SER A 127 -12.92 15.23 -9.84
CA SER A 127 -13.30 15.79 -11.14
C SER A 127 -14.41 14.94 -11.75
N THR A 128 -15.10 15.50 -12.73
CA THR A 128 -16.06 14.78 -13.59
C THR A 128 -15.40 14.08 -14.78
N ASP A 129 -14.09 14.30 -15.02
CA ASP A 129 -13.33 13.55 -16.03
C ASP A 129 -13.15 12.09 -15.59
N PRO A 130 -13.69 11.10 -16.32
CA PRO A 130 -13.52 9.68 -15.97
C PRO A 130 -12.07 9.19 -16.06
N ARG A 131 -11.15 9.96 -16.67
CA ARG A 131 -9.71 9.65 -16.70
C ARG A 131 -8.95 10.19 -15.48
N ALA A 132 -9.57 11.04 -14.67
CA ALA A 132 -8.96 11.56 -13.46
C ALA A 132 -9.08 10.53 -12.32
N ASN A 133 -7.98 10.31 -11.60
CA ASN A 133 -8.02 9.47 -10.40
C ASN A 133 -8.89 10.10 -9.31
N PRO A 134 -9.69 9.30 -8.59
CA PRO A 134 -10.45 9.79 -7.45
C PRO A 134 -9.53 10.16 -6.28
N ALA A 135 -10.09 10.88 -5.30
CA ALA A 135 -9.49 10.96 -3.97
C ALA A 135 -9.78 9.64 -3.24
N VAL A 136 -8.76 9.06 -2.61
CA VAL A 136 -8.89 7.83 -1.85
C VAL A 136 -8.19 8.02 -0.51
N THR A 137 -8.89 7.68 0.56
CA THR A 137 -8.38 7.68 1.92
C THR A 137 -8.66 6.32 2.53
N PHE A 138 -7.65 5.65 3.09
CA PHE A 138 -7.80 4.33 3.73
C PHE A 138 -7.84 4.37 5.25
N ASN A 139 -7.41 5.49 5.86
CA ASN A 139 -7.35 5.67 7.31
C ASN A 139 -6.53 4.59 8.04
N TYR A 140 -5.36 4.20 7.52
CA TYR A 140 -4.52 3.16 8.14
C TYR A 140 -4.30 3.42 9.64
N PHE A 141 -4.56 2.40 10.46
CA PHE A 141 -4.41 2.44 11.93
C PHE A 141 -5.26 3.51 12.64
N GLN A 142 -6.39 3.92 12.03
CA GLN A 142 -7.38 4.74 12.72
C GLN A 142 -7.96 4.00 13.92
N GLU A 143 -8.26 2.71 13.73
CA GLU A 143 -8.68 1.80 14.80
C GLU A 143 -7.44 1.13 15.42
N ALA A 144 -7.37 1.12 16.75
CA ALA A 144 -6.20 0.63 17.48
C ALA A 144 -5.93 -0.86 17.26
N GLU A 145 -6.99 -1.63 17.02
CA GLU A 145 -6.96 -3.06 16.75
C GLU A 145 -6.12 -3.41 15.51
N ASP A 146 -5.99 -2.51 14.54
CA ASP A 146 -5.13 -2.72 13.39
C ASP A 146 -3.64 -2.62 13.75
N MET A 147 -3.30 -1.83 14.78
CA MET A 147 -1.94 -1.68 15.28
C MET A 147 -1.54 -2.79 16.27
N GLU A 148 -2.52 -3.39 16.95
CA GLU A 148 -2.29 -4.45 17.95
C GLU A 148 -2.04 -5.85 17.34
N ARG A 149 -2.23 -6.01 16.02
CA ARG A 149 -2.06 -7.27 15.29
C ARG A 149 -0.63 -7.54 14.83
#